data_AF-A0A074YYF0-F1
#
_entry.id   AF-A0A074YYF0-F1
#
_cell.length_a   1.000
_cell.length_b   1.000
_cell.length_c   1.000
_cell.angle_alpha   90.00
_cell.angle_beta   90.00
_cell.angle_gamma   90.00
#
_symmetry.space_group_name_H-M   'P 1'
#
loop_
_entity.id
_entity.type
_entity.pdbx_description
1 polymer ?
#
loop_
_entity_poly.entity_id
_entity_poly.type
_entity_poly.pdbx_seq_one_letter_code
_entity_poly.pdbx_strand_id
1 'polypeptide(L)'
;MYESSFFFFLGLSYGFVQIGVQQFKVMFDTGGFSRWIPSSRSAADHFPNRVKYDENSPTRTSLEKQYVVSYSGEQYEGNVVMDNILIAGQSVEQFTFVEMICSSITVDASVGHDGIFGMSKPSKGRRRWEIFEVNLLDHFLAVGTVQEAVFTFRFCG
;
A
#
# COMPACT_ATOMS: atom_id res chain seq x y z
N MET A 1 11.95 -20.00 -10.22
CA MET A 1 11.58 -18.87 -11.10
C MET A 1 10.08 -18.72 -10.95
N TYR A 2 9.64 -17.80 -10.08
CA TYR A 2 8.21 -17.57 -9.83
C TYR A 2 7.80 -16.33 -10.62
N GLU A 3 7.11 -16.53 -11.75
CA GLU A 3 6.46 -15.43 -12.47
C GLU A 3 5.28 -14.94 -11.64
N SER A 4 5.36 -13.70 -11.17
CA SER A 4 4.22 -13.00 -10.59
C SER A 4 3.66 -12.11 -11.68
N SER A 5 2.43 -12.36 -12.13
CA SER A 5 1.79 -11.61 -13.21
C SER A 5 1.26 -10.26 -12.69
N PHE A 6 1.77 -9.17 -13.26
CA PHE A 6 1.29 -7.80 -13.05
C PHE A 6 0.40 -7.42 -14.26
N PHE A 7 -0.87 -7.08 -14.03
CA PHE A 7 -1.83 -6.75 -15.10
C PHE A 7 -1.93 -5.24 -15.35
N PHE A 8 -1.84 -4.83 -16.61
CA PHE A 8 -1.71 -3.43 -17.04
C PHE A 8 -3.05 -2.75 -17.40
N PHE A 9 -3.16 -1.46 -17.05
CA PHE A 9 -4.02 -0.46 -17.69
C PHE A 9 -3.32 0.92 -17.58
N LEU A 10 -3.17 1.68 -18.68
CA LEU A 10 -2.70 3.09 -18.73
C LEU A 10 -1.23 3.42 -18.33
N GLY A 11 -0.28 2.47 -18.36
CA GLY A 11 1.13 2.76 -18.05
C GLY A 11 1.46 2.83 -16.55
N LEU A 12 0.48 2.45 -15.71
CA LEU A 12 0.64 2.29 -14.27
C LEU A 12 1.04 0.84 -13.94
N SER A 13 1.93 0.67 -12.96
CA SER A 13 2.40 -0.62 -12.49
C SER A 13 1.49 -1.17 -11.38
N TYR A 14 0.71 -2.20 -11.71
CA TYR A 14 -0.20 -2.85 -10.76
C TYR A 14 0.18 -4.28 -10.48
N GLY A 15 0.07 -4.71 -9.23
CA GLY A 15 0.24 -6.10 -8.86
C GLY A 15 -0.64 -6.51 -7.69
N PHE A 16 -0.67 -7.82 -7.46
CA PHE A 16 -1.43 -8.40 -6.37
C PHE A 16 -0.58 -8.53 -5.12
N VAL A 17 -1.18 -8.20 -3.99
CA VAL A 17 -0.64 -8.42 -2.66
C VAL A 17 -1.71 -9.10 -1.81
N GLN A 18 -1.30 -10.06 -1.00
CA GLN A 18 -2.10 -10.52 0.12
C GLN A 18 -1.70 -9.71 1.35
N ILE A 19 -2.67 -9.23 2.13
CA ILE A 19 -2.46 -8.61 3.44
C ILE A 19 -3.30 -9.42 4.44
N GLY A 20 -2.64 -10.03 5.42
CA GLY A 20 -3.21 -11.10 6.23
C GLY A 20 -3.68 -12.24 5.34
N VAL A 21 -5.01 -12.39 5.25
CA VAL A 21 -5.70 -13.38 4.41
C VAL A 21 -6.50 -12.76 3.25
N GLN A 22 -6.34 -11.45 3.02
CA GLN A 22 -7.15 -10.65 2.10
C GLN A 22 -6.33 -10.28 0.86
N GLN A 23 -6.93 -10.32 -0.33
CA GLN A 23 -6.25 -10.04 -1.60
C GLN A 23 -6.57 -8.63 -2.10
N PHE A 24 -5.54 -7.90 -2.54
CA PHE A 24 -5.67 -6.55 -3.06
C PHE A 24 -4.85 -6.39 -4.33
N LYS A 25 -5.40 -5.62 -5.27
CA LYS A 25 -4.65 -5.09 -6.41
C LYS A 25 -4.13 -3.70 -6.04
N VAL A 26 -2.81 -3.54 -5.98
CA VAL A 26 -2.17 -2.28 -5.61
C VAL A 26 -1.43 -1.67 -6.79
N MET A 27 -1.42 -0.33 -6.82
CA MET A 27 -0.53 0.44 -7.69
C MET A 27 0.81 0.66 -6.99
N PHE A 28 1.91 0.36 -7.64
CA PHE A 28 3.26 0.64 -7.15
C PHE A 28 3.70 2.02 -7.61
N ASP A 29 3.63 3.00 -6.71
CA ASP A 29 3.88 4.40 -7.02
C ASP A 29 5.35 4.77 -6.75
N THR A 30 6.12 5.03 -7.82
CA THR A 30 7.52 5.47 -7.69
C THR A 30 7.67 6.93 -7.28
N GLY A 31 6.63 7.76 -7.47
CA GLY A 31 6.64 9.18 -7.10
C GLY A 31 6.26 9.44 -5.64
N GLY A 32 5.55 8.49 -5.02
CA GLY A 32 5.06 8.57 -3.65
C GLY A 32 5.77 7.63 -2.68
N PHE A 33 5.64 7.91 -1.38
CA PHE A 33 6.11 7.06 -0.28
C PHE A 33 4.94 6.52 0.56
N SER A 34 3.75 7.09 0.43
CA SER A 34 2.58 6.69 1.20
C SER A 34 2.11 5.31 0.78
N ARG A 35 1.70 4.51 1.78
CA ARG A 35 1.15 3.17 1.58
C ARG A 35 -0.21 3.09 2.23
N TRP A 36 -1.24 2.78 1.45
CA TRP A 36 -2.61 2.73 1.96
C TRP A 36 -3.52 1.77 1.20
N ILE A 37 -4.50 1.25 1.93
CA ILE A 37 -5.60 0.42 1.43
C ILE A 37 -6.91 0.96 2.06
N PRO A 38 -8.01 1.11 1.31
CA PRO A 38 -9.30 1.49 1.88
C PRO A 38 -9.72 0.56 3.01
N SER A 39 -10.26 1.09 4.11
CA SER A 39 -10.79 0.28 5.21
C SER A 39 -12.25 -0.11 4.95
N SER A 40 -12.67 -1.29 5.38
CA SER A 40 -14.07 -1.72 5.39
C SER A 40 -14.95 -0.79 6.24
N ARG A 41 -14.34 -0.02 7.14
CA ARG A 41 -14.98 1.01 7.97
C ARG A 41 -15.20 2.34 7.25
N SER A 42 -14.68 2.52 6.03
CA SER A 42 -14.92 3.73 5.26
C SER A 42 -16.38 3.80 4.80
N ALA A 43 -16.91 5.01 4.61
CA ALA A 43 -18.19 5.18 3.92
C ALA A 43 -18.16 4.51 2.52
N ALA A 44 -19.33 4.05 2.07
CA ALA A 44 -19.45 3.27 0.83
C ALA A 44 -18.99 4.05 -0.42
N ASP A 45 -19.23 5.35 -0.42
CA ASP A 45 -18.98 6.31 -1.49
C ASP A 45 -17.58 6.96 -1.46
N HIS A 46 -16.80 6.79 -0.40
CA HIS A 46 -15.42 7.29 -0.36
C HIS A 46 -14.50 6.52 -1.33
N PHE A 47 -14.66 5.19 -1.38
CA PHE A 47 -13.81 4.28 -2.16
C PHE A 47 -14.69 3.29 -2.94
N PRO A 48 -15.51 3.78 -3.90
CA PRO A 48 -16.42 2.93 -4.64
C PRO A 48 -15.66 1.90 -5.48
N ASN A 49 -16.23 0.71 -5.63
CA ASN A 49 -15.72 -0.40 -6.47
C ASN A 49 -14.31 -0.91 -6.12
N ARG A 50 -13.79 -0.60 -4.92
CA ARG A 50 -12.52 -1.10 -4.41
C ARG A 50 -12.74 -2.20 -3.37
N VAL A 51 -11.85 -3.19 -3.35
CA VAL A 51 -11.74 -4.12 -2.23
C VAL A 51 -11.25 -3.34 -1.02
N LYS A 52 -11.95 -3.50 0.11
CA LYS A 52 -11.65 -2.80 1.34
C LYS A 52 -11.06 -3.77 2.37
N TYR A 53 -10.02 -3.32 3.08
CA TYR A 53 -9.37 -4.03 4.14
C TYR A 53 -10.27 -4.18 5.36
N ASP A 54 -10.55 -5.43 5.71
CA ASP A 54 -11.22 -5.83 6.94
C ASP A 54 -10.22 -5.85 8.11
N GLU A 55 -10.56 -5.12 9.17
CA GLU A 55 -9.73 -5.03 10.38
C GLU A 55 -9.68 -6.35 11.18
N ASN A 56 -10.52 -7.34 10.86
CA ASN A 56 -10.51 -8.64 11.51
C ASN A 56 -9.39 -9.58 11.03
N SER A 57 -8.42 -9.06 10.26
CA SER A 57 -7.25 -9.84 9.85
C SER A 57 -6.50 -10.41 11.07
N PRO A 58 -6.21 -11.73 11.11
CA PRO A 58 -5.62 -12.40 12.29
C PRO A 58 -4.23 -11.89 12.69
N THR A 59 -3.49 -11.33 11.74
CA THR A 59 -2.10 -10.86 11.93
C THR A 59 -2.01 -9.34 12.05
N ARG A 60 -3.15 -8.65 12.13
CA ARG A 60 -3.23 -7.20 12.25
C ARG A 60 -2.78 -6.73 13.64
N THR A 61 -1.95 -5.71 13.63
CA THR A 61 -1.56 -4.93 14.81
C THR A 61 -1.86 -3.46 14.56
N SER A 62 -2.67 -2.82 15.43
CA SER A 62 -2.83 -1.37 15.37
C SER A 62 -1.63 -0.67 16.01
N LEU A 63 -1.16 0.42 15.39
CA LEU A 63 -0.12 1.26 15.99
C LEU A 63 -0.68 2.45 16.79
N GLU A 64 -2.01 2.50 16.99
CA GLU A 64 -2.70 3.58 17.72
C GLU A 64 -2.33 4.99 17.22
N LYS A 65 -1.99 5.10 15.93
CA LYS A 65 -1.56 6.34 15.29
C LYS A 65 -2.49 6.67 14.14
N GLN A 66 -2.92 7.93 14.07
CA GLN A 66 -3.70 8.45 12.95
C GLN A 66 -2.77 9.02 11.87
N TYR A 67 -3.13 8.75 10.62
CA TYR A 67 -2.55 9.37 9.45
C TYR A 67 -3.53 10.38 8.87
N VAL A 68 -3.11 11.64 8.76
CA VAL A 68 -3.89 12.73 8.16
C VAL A 68 -3.01 13.48 7.17
N VAL A 69 -3.46 13.57 5.93
CA VAL A 69 -2.76 14.26 4.85
C VAL A 69 -3.73 15.05 3.99
N SER A 70 -3.24 16.17 3.46
CA SER A 70 -3.91 16.91 2.41
C SER A 70 -3.07 16.83 1.13
N TYR A 71 -3.68 16.43 0.02
CA TYR A 71 -3.05 16.34 -1.29
C TYR A 71 -3.90 17.07 -2.32
N SER A 72 -3.33 18.09 -2.97
CA SER A 72 -4.04 18.93 -3.96
C SER A 72 -5.35 19.56 -3.44
N GLY A 73 -5.44 19.83 -2.14
CA GLY A 73 -6.65 20.38 -1.50
C GLY A 73 -7.58 19.30 -0.92
N GLU A 74 -7.37 18.03 -1.26
CA GLU A 74 -8.17 16.91 -0.78
C GLU A 74 -7.60 16.31 0.50
N GLN A 75 -8.46 15.99 1.46
CA GLN A 75 -8.11 15.44 2.77
C GLN A 75 -8.32 13.93 2.80
N TYR A 76 -7.35 13.23 3.37
CA TYR A 76 -7.38 11.78 3.56
C TYR A 76 -7.01 11.46 5.00
N GLU A 77 -7.76 10.54 5.60
CA GLU A 77 -7.54 10.11 6.98
C GLU A 77 -7.66 8.60 7.14
N GLY A 78 -6.81 8.04 7.99
CA GLY A 78 -6.83 6.62 8.29
C GLY A 78 -6.03 6.28 9.54
N ASN A 79 -6.04 5.00 9.91
CA ASN A 79 -5.20 4.51 11.01
C ASN A 79 -3.96 3.85 10.44
N VAL A 80 -2.84 4.00 11.15
CA VAL A 80 -1.61 3.27 10.85
C VAL A 80 -1.69 1.90 11.50
N VAL A 81 -1.53 0.86 10.69
CA VAL A 81 -1.58 -0.54 11.10
C VAL A 81 -0.39 -1.29 10.54
N MET A 82 -0.08 -2.43 11.16
CA MET A 82 0.83 -3.43 10.63
C MET A 82 0.05 -4.70 10.36
N ASP A 83 0.41 -5.40 9.29
CA ASP A 83 -0.09 -6.73 9.01
C ASP A 83 0.96 -7.51 8.20
N ASN A 84 0.82 -8.83 8.16
CA ASN A 84 1.70 -9.65 7.34
C ASN A 84 1.26 -9.54 5.89
N ILE A 85 2.22 -9.35 4.98
CA ILE A 85 1.93 -9.32 3.54
C ILE A 85 2.61 -10.48 2.81
N LEU A 86 1.97 -10.96 1.74
CA LEU A 86 2.56 -11.86 0.77
C LEU A 86 2.57 -11.17 -0.59
N ILE A 87 3.75 -10.99 -1.15
CA ILE A 87 3.96 -10.36 -2.46
C ILE A 87 5.02 -11.14 -3.22
N ALA A 88 4.71 -11.53 -4.47
CA ALA A 88 5.60 -12.33 -5.30
C ALA A 88 6.15 -13.60 -4.62
N GLY A 89 5.33 -14.25 -3.79
CA GLY A 89 5.73 -15.43 -3.01
C GLY A 89 6.63 -15.15 -1.80
N GLN A 90 6.95 -13.87 -1.54
CA GLN A 90 7.75 -13.43 -0.39
C GLN A 90 6.83 -12.91 0.71
N SER A 91 7.01 -13.45 1.92
CA SER A 91 6.28 -12.98 3.09
C SER A 91 7.07 -11.86 3.77
N VAL A 92 6.37 -10.79 4.15
CA VAL A 92 6.91 -9.70 4.96
C VAL A 92 6.01 -9.56 6.17
N GLU A 93 6.57 -9.81 7.35
CA GLU A 93 5.85 -9.70 8.61
C GLU A 93 5.74 -8.24 9.05
N GLN A 94 4.62 -7.90 9.70
CA GLN A 94 4.37 -6.61 10.33
C GLN A 94 4.68 -5.41 9.41
N PHE A 95 4.26 -5.50 8.15
CA PHE A 95 4.43 -4.43 7.16
C PHE A 95 3.49 -3.26 7.50
N THR A 96 4.06 -2.06 7.63
CA THR A 96 3.29 -0.87 8.03
C THR A 96 2.62 -0.19 6.84
N PHE A 97 1.31 0.04 6.94
CA PHE A 97 0.49 0.77 5.98
C PHE A 97 -0.65 1.53 6.67
N VAL A 98 -1.40 2.33 5.91
CA VAL A 98 -2.59 3.04 6.41
C VAL A 98 -3.85 2.34 5.95
N GLU A 99 -4.72 1.95 6.88
CA GLU A 99 -6.12 1.62 6.57
C GLU A 99 -6.90 2.93 6.40
N MET A 100 -7.30 3.25 5.17
CA MET A 100 -7.86 4.57 4.83
C MET A 100 -9.37 4.60 5.12
N ILE A 101 -9.80 5.51 5.99
CA ILE A 101 -11.19 5.60 6.46
C ILE A 101 -11.95 6.73 5.77
N CYS A 102 -11.29 7.89 5.59
CA CYS A 102 -11.91 9.08 5.04
C CYS A 102 -11.17 9.56 3.78
N SER A 103 -11.95 10.04 2.82
CA SER A 103 -11.49 10.87 1.71
C SER A 103 -12.48 12.02 1.54
N SER A 104 -12.00 13.25 1.31
CA SER A 104 -12.85 14.41 1.03
C SER A 104 -13.52 14.35 -0.34
N ILE A 105 -13.10 13.43 -1.20
CA ILE A 105 -13.70 13.16 -2.50
C ILE A 105 -14.11 11.69 -2.62
N THR A 106 -15.08 11.46 -3.49
CA THR A 106 -15.28 10.13 -4.06
C THR A 106 -14.11 9.83 -4.99
N VAL A 107 -13.28 8.87 -4.60
CA VAL A 107 -12.18 8.41 -5.46
C VAL A 107 -12.78 7.77 -6.72
N ASP A 108 -12.24 8.11 -7.88
CA ASP A 108 -12.73 7.63 -9.17
C ASP A 108 -12.79 6.09 -9.22
N ALA A 109 -14.00 5.58 -9.43
CA ALA A 109 -14.32 4.17 -9.56
C ALA A 109 -13.72 3.52 -10.82
N SER A 110 -13.32 4.31 -11.82
CA SER A 110 -12.68 3.82 -13.04
C SER A 110 -11.24 3.37 -12.82
N VAL A 111 -10.66 3.72 -11.67
CA VAL A 111 -9.27 3.41 -11.33
C VAL A 111 -9.15 1.95 -10.89
N GLY A 112 -8.45 1.15 -11.70
CA GLY A 112 -8.40 -0.30 -11.56
C GLY A 112 -7.48 -0.85 -10.45
N HIS A 113 -7.30 -0.15 -9.32
CA HIS A 113 -6.55 -0.64 -8.16
C HIS A 113 -7.27 -0.31 -6.85
N ASP A 114 -7.09 -1.14 -5.83
CA ASP A 114 -7.71 -1.00 -4.52
C ASP A 114 -6.97 0.04 -3.66
N GLY A 115 -5.64 0.01 -3.68
CA GLY A 115 -4.80 0.95 -2.92
C GLY A 115 -3.44 1.22 -3.56
N ILE A 116 -2.59 1.94 -2.85
CA ILE A 116 -1.29 2.42 -3.35
C ILE A 116 -0.18 1.96 -2.43
N PHE A 117 0.88 1.40 -3.02
CA PHE A 117 2.13 1.09 -2.35
C PHE A 117 3.22 2.01 -2.90
N GLY A 118 3.52 3.07 -2.15
CA GLY A 118 4.64 3.97 -2.45
C GLY A 118 5.99 3.27 -2.36
N MET A 119 6.83 3.47 -3.38
CA MET A 119 8.12 2.82 -3.53
C MET A 119 9.30 3.73 -3.16
N SER A 120 9.07 5.04 -3.03
CA SER A 120 10.09 5.98 -2.58
C SER A 120 10.20 6.01 -1.05
N LYS A 121 11.27 6.62 -0.53
CA LYS A 121 11.42 6.90 0.90
C LYS A 121 11.09 8.37 1.17
N PRO A 122 10.41 8.69 2.29
CA PRO A 122 10.21 10.07 2.69
C PRO A 122 11.54 10.75 3.03
N SER A 123 11.58 12.08 2.96
CA SER A 123 12.72 12.83 3.46
C SER A 123 12.86 12.67 4.98
N LYS A 124 14.09 12.36 5.44
CA LYS A 124 14.42 12.18 6.85
C LYS A 124 14.08 13.42 7.67
N GLY A 125 13.72 13.22 8.94
CA GLY A 125 13.49 14.29 9.91
C GLY A 125 12.07 14.87 9.91
N ARG A 126 11.15 14.30 9.13
CA ARG A 126 9.72 14.64 9.17
C ARG A 126 8.96 13.58 9.97
N ARG A 127 8.75 13.83 11.28
CA ARG A 127 8.06 12.91 12.22
C ARG A 127 6.75 12.30 11.72
N ARG A 128 6.02 13.05 10.89
CA ARG A 128 4.74 12.58 10.32
C ARG A 128 4.94 11.39 9.37
N TRP A 129 6.06 11.32 8.66
CA TRP A 129 6.32 10.32 7.61
C TRP A 129 7.23 9.18 8.04
N GLU A 130 7.72 9.20 9.29
CA GLU A 130 8.57 8.14 9.87
C GLU A 130 7.94 6.74 9.74
N ILE A 131 6.61 6.66 9.73
CA ILE A 131 5.87 5.40 9.53
C ILE A 131 6.13 4.72 8.18
N PHE A 132 6.70 5.45 7.21
CA PHE A 132 7.02 4.95 5.87
C PHE A 132 8.52 4.80 5.60
N GLU A 133 9.38 5.02 6.60
CA GLU A 133 10.84 4.95 6.43
C GLU A 133 11.34 3.57 6.02
N VAL A 134 10.79 2.52 6.62
CA VAL A 134 11.02 1.14 6.20
C VAL A 134 10.06 0.84 5.04
N ASN A 135 10.60 0.54 3.87
CA ASN A 135 9.81 0.18 2.69
C ASN A 135 9.96 -1.30 2.34
N LEU A 136 9.28 -1.72 1.26
CA LEU A 136 9.26 -3.11 0.84
C LEU A 136 10.67 -3.67 0.53
N LEU A 137 11.54 -2.86 -0.08
CA LEU A 137 12.91 -3.27 -0.42
C LEU A 137 13.76 -3.46 0.83
N ASP A 138 13.56 -2.63 1.86
CA ASP A 138 14.24 -2.78 3.14
C ASP A 138 13.89 -4.11 3.80
N HIS A 139 12.61 -4.49 3.75
CA HIS A 139 12.18 -5.80 4.24
C HIS A 139 12.85 -6.94 3.46
N PHE A 140 12.85 -6.88 2.11
CA PHE A 140 13.47 -7.90 1.28
C PHE A 140 14.99 -8.01 1.48
N LEU A 141 15.68 -6.88 1.67
CA LEU A 141 17.09 -6.87 2.04
C LEU A 141 17.31 -7.54 3.42
N ALA A 142 16.49 -7.19 4.40
CA ALA A 142 16.64 -7.69 5.76
C ALA A 142 16.45 -9.21 5.86
N VAL A 143 15.56 -9.79 5.04
CA VAL A 143 15.34 -11.25 4.97
C VAL A 143 16.26 -11.95 3.95
N GLY A 144 17.11 -11.21 3.23
CA GLY A 144 18.07 -11.76 2.27
C GLY A 144 17.45 -12.29 0.98
N THR A 145 16.22 -11.88 0.64
CA THR A 145 15.53 -12.33 -0.59
C THR A 145 15.99 -11.56 -1.83
N VAL A 146 16.56 -10.37 -1.63
CA VAL A 146 17.26 -9.59 -2.66
C VAL A 146 18.65 -9.20 -2.15
N GLN A 147 19.62 -9.07 -3.07
CA GLN A 147 20.99 -8.67 -2.73
C GLN A 147 21.16 -7.15 -2.64
N GLU A 148 20.32 -6.41 -3.36
CA GLU A 148 20.35 -4.94 -3.42
C GLU A 148 18.92 -4.40 -3.34
N ALA A 149 18.73 -3.22 -2.72
CA ALA A 149 17.44 -2.51 -2.72
C ALA A 149 17.20 -1.80 -4.05
N VAL A 150 17.21 -2.58 -5.12
CA VAL A 150 16.95 -2.11 -6.49
C VAL A 150 15.76 -2.87 -7.04
N PHE A 151 14.86 -2.13 -7.69
CA PHE A 151 13.75 -2.69 -8.44
C PHE A 151 13.68 -1.99 -9.80
N THR A 152 13.12 -2.68 -10.79
CA THR A 152 12.89 -2.12 -12.12
C THR A 152 11.46 -2.45 -12.55
N PHE A 153 10.83 -1.51 -13.25
CA PHE A 153 9.63 -1.80 -14.02
C PHE A 153 10.04 -2.06 -15.46
N ARG A 154 9.68 -3.24 -15.97
CA ARG A 154 9.73 -3.53 -17.40
C ARG A 154 8.33 -3.38 -17.96
N PHE A 155 8.13 -2.36 -18.77
CA PHE A 155 6.88 -2.16 -19.50
C PHE A 155 6.98 -2.90 -20.84
N CYS A 156 6.09 -3.87 -21.08
CA CYS A 156 5.99 -4.55 -22.37
C CYS A 156 5.05 -3.73 -23.27
N GLY A 157 5.55 -3.31 -24.43
CA GLY A 157 4.77 -2.69 -25.51
C GLY A 157 4.26 -3.73 -26.50
#